data_AF-A0AAV4C0G9-F1
#
_entry.id   AF-A0AAV4C0G9-F1
#
_cell.length_a   1.000
_cell.length_b   1.000
_cell.length_c   1.000
_cell.angle_alpha   90.00
_cell.angle_beta   90.00
_cell.angle_gamma   90.00
#
_symmetry.space_group_name_H-M   'P 1'
#
loop_
_entity.id
_entity.type
_entity.pdbx_description
1 polymer ?
#
loop_
_entity_poly.entity_id
_entity_poly.type
_entity_poly.pdbx_seq_one_letter_code
_entity_poly.pdbx_strand_id
1 'polypeptide(L)'
;MLIFGGSDRQYCSEGFIMTPLTTPHRWQFRLDCFDVFISLQFIFDCSKVISLPDVGFIVNGHKLPLSSRDYIIKEDEDGQVTCFSAIAGLNQMRDDISVWFLGSSFMRAYYTYFDKGNNRVGFARAIH
;
A
#
# COMPACT_ATOMS: atom_id res chain seq x y z
N MET A 1 12.42 7.02 6.46
CA MET A 1 13.90 6.96 6.31
C MET A 1 14.23 6.01 5.16
N LEU A 2 15.24 6.32 4.35
CA LEU A 2 15.71 5.42 3.29
C LEU A 2 17.09 4.89 3.67
N ILE A 3 17.29 3.59 3.53
CA ILE A 3 18.53 2.90 3.90
C ILE A 3 19.09 2.23 2.66
N PHE A 4 20.38 2.45 2.39
CA PHE A 4 21.09 1.79 1.31
C PHE A 4 21.93 0.63 1.87
N GLY A 5 21.90 -0.51 1.18
CA GLY A 5 22.70 -1.68 1.54
C GLY A 5 22.13 -2.55 2.67
N GLY A 6 20.92 -2.29 3.15
CA GLY A 6 20.34 -3.07 4.24
C GLY A 6 18.88 -2.74 4.59
N SER A 7 18.47 -3.17 5.77
CA SER A 7 17.19 -2.84 6.40
C SER A 7 17.41 -2.55 7.87
N ASP A 8 16.59 -1.68 8.45
CA ASP A 8 16.63 -1.39 9.89
C ASP A 8 15.45 -2.07 10.58
N ARG A 9 15.79 -3.06 11.41
CA ARG A 9 14.82 -3.89 12.12
C ARG A 9 14.08 -3.14 13.22
N GLN A 10 14.51 -1.95 13.61
CA GLN A 10 13.79 -1.13 14.58
C GLN A 10 12.43 -0.64 14.02
N TYR A 11 12.30 -0.54 12.70
CA TYR A 11 11.14 0.05 12.04
C TYR A 11 10.21 -0.96 11.36
N CYS A 12 10.45 -2.27 11.54
CA CYS A 12 9.61 -3.29 10.94
C CYS A 12 9.44 -4.52 11.83
N SER A 13 8.30 -5.20 11.67
CA SER A 13 8.07 -6.52 12.25
C SER A 13 9.07 -7.55 11.73
N GLU A 14 9.26 -8.63 12.47
CA GLU A 14 10.04 -9.77 11.97
C GLU A 14 9.37 -10.43 10.77
N GLY A 15 10.19 -10.93 9.84
CA GLY A 15 9.73 -11.66 8.66
C GLY A 15 9.27 -10.75 7.52
N PHE A 16 9.95 -10.85 6.38
CA PHE A 16 9.51 -10.22 5.14
C PHE A 16 8.70 -11.20 4.30
N ILE A 17 7.54 -10.75 3.82
CA ILE A 17 6.83 -11.41 2.73
C ILE A 17 7.55 -11.04 1.44
N MET A 18 8.39 -11.95 0.96
CA MET A 18 9.17 -11.78 -0.25
C MET A 18 8.36 -12.21 -1.48
N THR A 19 8.40 -11.39 -2.53
CA THR A 19 7.83 -11.72 -3.84
C THR A 19 8.83 -11.40 -4.95
N PRO A 20 9.03 -12.30 -5.93
CA PRO A 20 9.90 -12.03 -7.07
C PRO A 20 9.31 -10.93 -7.96
N LEU A 21 10.20 -10.22 -8.64
CA LEU A 21 9.80 -9.25 -9.67
C LEU A 21 9.37 -9.98 -10.95
N THR A 22 8.39 -9.43 -11.65
CA THR A 22 7.98 -9.92 -12.98
C THR A 22 8.95 -9.48 -14.07
N THR A 23 9.70 -8.40 -13.85
CA THR A 23 10.72 -7.90 -14.78
C THR A 23 11.94 -7.39 -14.02
N PRO A 24 13.17 -7.48 -14.59
CA PRO A 24 14.36 -6.95 -13.93
C PRO A 24 14.50 -5.43 -14.02
N HIS A 25 13.70 -4.73 -14.84
CA HIS A 25 13.86 -3.28 -15.05
C HIS A 25 12.85 -2.43 -14.26
N ARG A 26 11.86 -3.06 -13.61
CA ARG A 26 10.82 -2.37 -12.84
C ARG A 26 10.61 -3.06 -11.51
N TRP A 27 10.26 -2.29 -10.48
CA TRP A 27 9.75 -2.80 -9.21
C TRP A 27 8.29 -3.23 -9.36
N GLN A 28 8.06 -4.16 -10.28
CA GLN A 28 6.76 -4.74 -10.58
C GLN A 28 6.77 -6.21 -10.17
N PHE A 29 5.71 -6.63 -9.50
CA PHE A 29 5.50 -7.99 -9.03
C PHE A 29 4.04 -8.39 -9.24
N ARG A 30 3.74 -9.69 -9.10
CA ARG A 30 2.39 -10.22 -9.24
C ARG A 30 1.59 -9.93 -7.96
N LEU A 31 0.42 -9.32 -8.13
CA LEU A 31 -0.63 -9.29 -7.11
C LEU A 31 -1.56 -10.48 -7.36
N ASP A 32 -1.85 -11.27 -6.33
CA ASP A 32 -2.73 -12.43 -6.46
C ASP A 32 -4.20 -12.00 -6.49
N CYS A 33 -4.56 -11.09 -5.59
CA CYS A 33 -5.90 -10.54 -5.48
C CYS A 33 -5.88 -9.18 -4.77
N PHE A 34 -6.91 -8.39 -5.03
CA PHE A 34 -7.23 -7.20 -4.26
C PHE A 34 -8.56 -7.44 -3.57
N ASP A 35 -8.54 -7.47 -2.25
CA ASP A 35 -9.70 -7.69 -1.39
C ASP A 35 -10.24 -6.34 -0.95
N VAL A 36 -11.27 -5.84 -1.66
CA VAL A 36 -11.93 -4.57 -1.34
C VAL A 36 -13.44 -4.71 -1.29
N PHE A 37 -13.98 -4.24 -0.16
CA PHE A 37 -15.41 -4.05 0.11
C PHE A 37 -15.79 -2.56 0.16
N ILE A 38 -15.05 -1.69 -0.53
CA ILE A 38 -15.31 -0.24 -0.54
C ILE A 38 -16.11 0.14 -1.78
N SER A 39 -17.18 0.90 -1.57
CA SER A 39 -17.93 1.61 -2.62
C SER A 39 -16.99 2.56 -3.39
N LEU A 40 -17.33 2.98 -4.62
CA LEU A 40 -16.51 3.91 -5.44
C LEU A 40 -16.41 5.35 -4.86
N GLN A 41 -16.42 5.49 -3.54
CA GLN A 41 -16.42 6.73 -2.81
C GLN A 41 -14.99 7.20 -2.57
N PHE A 42 -14.70 8.41 -3.04
CA PHE A 42 -13.40 9.06 -2.84
C PHE A 42 -13.35 9.93 -1.57
N ILE A 43 -14.49 10.49 -1.17
CA ILE A 43 -14.62 11.39 -0.02
C ILE A 43 -15.48 10.71 1.05
N PHE A 44 -14.98 10.64 2.28
CA PHE A 44 -15.63 10.00 3.42
C PHE A 44 -16.00 10.99 4.51
N ASP A 45 -17.02 10.64 5.29
CA ASP A 45 -17.32 11.31 6.56
C ASP A 45 -16.20 11.02 7.56
N CYS A 46 -15.46 12.07 7.97
CA CYS A 46 -14.33 11.96 8.87
C CYS A 46 -14.67 11.33 10.24
N SER A 47 -15.93 11.43 10.68
CA SER A 47 -16.38 10.80 11.93
C SER A 47 -16.48 9.27 11.83
N LYS A 48 -16.60 8.73 10.61
CA LYS A 48 -16.82 7.30 10.35
C LYS A 48 -15.57 6.55 9.92
N VAL A 49 -14.42 7.21 9.81
CA VAL A 49 -13.17 6.60 9.34
C VAL A 49 -12.84 5.31 10.07
N ILE A 50 -12.95 5.27 11.39
CA ILE A 50 -12.61 4.09 12.21
C ILE A 50 -13.52 2.89 11.90
N SER A 51 -14.72 3.11 11.37
CA SER A 51 -15.68 2.06 11.02
C SER A 51 -15.53 1.53 9.59
N LEU A 52 -14.67 2.15 8.78
CA LEU A 52 -14.44 1.69 7.41
C LEU A 52 -13.66 0.35 7.42
N PRO A 53 -13.95 -0.56 6.49
CA PRO A 53 -13.35 -1.89 6.47
C PRO A 53 -11.88 -1.86 6.08
N ASP A 54 -11.12 -2.84 6.55
CA ASP A 54 -9.77 -3.06 6.06
C ASP A 54 -9.78 -3.42 4.56
N VAL A 55 -8.80 -2.92 3.83
CA VAL A 55 -8.57 -3.24 2.41
C VAL A 55 -7.28 -4.02 2.28
N GLY A 56 -7.28 -5.10 1.49
CA GLY A 56 -6.18 -6.04 1.47
C GLY A 56 -5.56 -6.24 0.10
N PHE A 57 -4.23 -6.26 0.06
CA PHE A 57 -3.48 -6.79 -1.08
C PHE A 57 -3.05 -8.22 -0.77
N ILE A 58 -3.29 -9.17 -1.68
CA ILE A 58 -2.78 -10.54 -1.52
C ILE A 58 -1.52 -10.68 -2.37
N VAL A 59 -0.41 -10.96 -1.70
CA VAL A 59 0.92 -11.12 -2.30
C VAL A 59 1.52 -12.43 -1.85
N ASN A 60 1.83 -13.31 -2.79
CA ASN A 60 2.41 -14.62 -2.51
C ASN A 60 1.56 -15.42 -1.50
N GLY A 61 0.23 -15.36 -1.64
CA GLY A 61 -0.73 -16.00 -0.72
C GLY A 61 -0.90 -15.32 0.65
N HIS A 62 -0.14 -14.26 0.96
CA HIS A 62 -0.26 -13.52 2.22
C HIS A 62 -1.12 -12.27 2.04
N LYS A 63 -2.10 -12.08 2.94
CA LYS A 63 -2.89 -10.85 3.00
C LYS A 63 -2.11 -9.74 3.70
N LEU A 64 -1.99 -8.60 3.03
CA LEU A 64 -1.40 -7.36 3.53
C LEU A 64 -2.52 -6.32 3.72
N PRO A 65 -3.24 -6.36 4.87
CA PRO A 65 -4.33 -5.42 5.14
C PRO A 65 -3.82 -4.00 5.41
N LEU A 66 -4.55 -3.02 4.90
CA LEU A 66 -4.48 -1.61 5.28
C LEU A 66 -5.74 -1.29 6.08
N SER A 67 -5.54 -0.80 7.30
CA SER A 67 -6.63 -0.28 8.10
C SER A 67 -7.14 1.04 7.52
N SER A 68 -8.33 1.47 7.94
CA SER A 68 -8.86 2.78 7.55
C SER A 68 -7.93 3.96 7.84
N ARG A 69 -7.06 3.84 8.85
CA ARG A 69 -6.03 4.86 9.16
C ARG A 69 -4.88 4.86 8.16
N ASP A 70 -4.64 3.74 7.49
CA ASP A 70 -3.56 3.57 6.53
C ASP A 70 -3.95 4.14 5.14
N TYR A 71 -5.24 4.06 4.76
CA TYR A 71 -5.71 4.48 3.43
C TYR A 71 -6.62 5.71 3.41
N ILE A 72 -7.02 6.29 4.55
CA ILE A 72 -7.72 7.59 4.59
C ILE A 72 -6.74 8.72 4.90
N ILE A 73 -6.71 9.72 4.03
CA ILE A 73 -5.94 10.96 4.19
C ILE A 73 -6.89 12.01 4.77
N LYS A 74 -6.46 12.69 5.83
CA LYS A 74 -7.18 13.83 6.41
C LYS A 74 -6.49 15.11 5.98
N GLU A 75 -7.22 16.00 5.33
CA GLU A 75 -6.77 17.33 4.98
C GLU A 75 -7.59 18.35 5.78
N ASP A 76 -6.92 19.34 6.34
CA ASP A 76 -7.53 20.43 7.11
C ASP A 76 -7.27 21.73 6.33
N GLU A 77 -8.35 22.31 5.81
CA GLU A 77 -8.34 23.61 5.14
C GLU A 77 -9.17 24.58 5.97
N ASP A 78 -8.51 25.55 6.60
CA ASP A 78 -9.12 26.60 7.42
C ASP A 78 -10.10 26.09 8.50
N GLY A 79 -9.79 24.94 9.12
CA GLY A 79 -10.61 24.32 10.16
C GLY A 79 -11.71 23.40 9.62
N GLN A 80 -11.82 23.23 8.30
CA GLN A 80 -12.67 22.21 7.67
C GLN A 80 -11.83 20.97 7.35
N VAL A 81 -12.12 19.89 8.06
CA VAL A 81 -11.45 18.60 7.84
C VAL A 81 -12.20 17.79 6.79
N THR A 82 -11.52 17.46 5.69
CA THR A 82 -12.01 16.55 4.65
C THR A 82 -11.21 15.26 4.66
N CYS A 83 -11.90 14.12 4.50
CA CYS A 83 -11.28 12.80 4.51
C CYS A 83 -11.35 12.17 3.11
N PHE A 84 -10.19 11.93 2.52
CA PHE A 84 -10.04 11.37 1.18
C PHE A 84 -9.52 9.94 1.22
N SER A 85 -9.93 9.13 0.25
CA SER A 85 -9.30 7.85 -0.03
C SER A 85 -7.94 8.07 -0.68
N ALA A 86 -6.89 7.42 -0.16
CA ALA A 86 -5.61 7.28 -0.85
C ALA A 86 -5.65 6.26 -2.00
N ILE A 87 -6.76 5.53 -2.13
CA ILE A 87 -7.01 4.56 -3.19
C ILE A 87 -7.91 5.24 -4.21
N ALA A 88 -7.37 5.44 -5.41
CA ALA A 88 -8.06 6.09 -6.51
C ALA A 88 -7.89 5.28 -7.80
N GLY A 89 -8.93 5.28 -8.63
CA GLY A 89 -8.86 4.75 -9.99
C GLY A 89 -8.11 5.71 -10.91
N LEU A 90 -7.15 5.20 -11.68
CA LEU A 90 -6.47 5.97 -12.71
C LEU A 90 -7.27 5.85 -14.02
N ASN A 91 -8.21 6.78 -14.26
CA ASN A 91 -9.10 6.76 -15.42
C ASN A 91 -8.42 7.07 -16.78
N GLN A 92 -7.09 6.99 -16.88
CA GLN A 92 -6.35 7.63 -17.98
C GLN A 92 -5.20 6.80 -18.58
N MET A 93 -5.14 5.49 -18.33
CA MET A 93 -4.21 4.61 -19.06
C MET A 93 -4.92 4.01 -20.26
N ARG A 94 -4.49 4.38 -21.46
CA ARG A 94 -4.93 3.78 -22.72
C ARG A 94 -4.57 2.28 -22.71
N ASP A 95 -5.53 1.47 -23.13
CA ASP A 95 -5.45 0.03 -23.40
C ASP A 95 -4.96 -0.85 -22.23
N ASP A 96 -5.93 -1.48 -21.55
CA ASP A 96 -5.85 -2.85 -21.02
C ASP A 96 -4.77 -3.21 -19.98
N ILE A 97 -4.26 -2.25 -19.20
CA ILE A 97 -3.29 -2.55 -18.14
C ILE A 97 -3.98 -2.67 -16.77
N SER A 98 -4.28 -3.91 -16.37
CA SER A 98 -4.67 -4.28 -14.99
C SER A 98 -3.48 -4.19 -14.02
N VAL A 99 -2.98 -2.97 -13.76
CA VAL A 99 -1.84 -2.73 -12.84
C VAL A 99 -2.26 -1.86 -11.66
N TRP A 100 -1.79 -2.23 -10.48
CA TRP A 100 -1.90 -1.45 -9.25
C TRP A 100 -0.59 -0.70 -8.98
N PHE A 101 -0.71 0.57 -8.60
CA PHE A 101 0.42 1.36 -8.09
C PHE A 101 0.34 1.44 -6.57
N LEU A 102 1.28 0.80 -5.89
CA LEU A 102 1.35 0.82 -4.43
C LEU A 102 2.22 1.99 -3.98
N GLY A 103 1.56 3.10 -3.65
CA GLY A 103 2.20 4.36 -3.29
C GLY A 103 2.52 4.51 -1.80
N SER A 104 2.64 5.77 -1.38
CA SER A 104 3.06 6.17 -0.02
C SER A 104 2.17 5.61 1.08
N SER A 105 0.85 5.50 0.88
CA SER A 105 -0.06 4.92 1.89
C SER A 105 0.24 3.46 2.19
N PHE A 106 0.52 2.67 1.15
CA PHE A 106 0.95 1.29 1.32
C PHE A 106 2.34 1.22 1.97
N MET A 107 3.30 2.01 1.47
CA MET A 107 4.68 2.05 1.99
C MET A 107 4.79 2.64 3.41
N ARG A 108 3.77 3.35 3.89
CA ARG A 108 3.67 3.80 5.28
C ARG A 108 3.29 2.63 6.18
N ALA A 109 2.27 1.86 5.79
CA ALA A 109 1.81 0.71 6.56
C ALA A 109 2.79 -0.47 6.51
N TYR A 110 3.50 -0.64 5.39
CA TYR A 110 4.44 -1.72 5.16
C TYR A 110 5.83 -1.18 4.85
N TYR A 111 6.80 -1.57 5.68
CA TYR A 111 8.21 -1.40 5.38
C TYR A 111 8.54 -2.20 4.12
N THR A 112 9.06 -1.51 3.10
CA THR A 112 9.40 -2.11 1.81
C THR A 112 10.91 -2.30 1.66
N TYR A 113 11.33 -3.55 1.46
CA TYR A 113 12.71 -3.93 1.20
C TYR A 113 12.93 -4.24 -0.28
N PHE A 114 13.78 -3.44 -0.93
CA PHE A 114 14.07 -3.57 -2.36
C PHE A 114 15.36 -4.38 -2.57
N ASP A 115 15.22 -5.67 -2.85
CA ASP A 115 16.34 -6.60 -3.04
C ASP A 115 16.67 -6.74 -4.52
N LYS A 116 17.54 -5.85 -5.00
CA LYS A 116 17.93 -5.84 -6.40
C LYS A 116 18.80 -7.03 -6.79
N GLY A 117 19.65 -7.50 -5.87
CA GLY A 117 20.55 -8.63 -6.09
C GLY A 117 19.80 -9.93 -6.41
N ASN A 118 18.64 -10.12 -5.78
CA ASN A 118 17.79 -11.29 -6.00
C ASN A 118 16.54 -10.99 -6.86
N ASN A 119 16.43 -9.80 -7.45
CA ASN A 119 15.26 -9.35 -8.22
C ASN A 119 13.92 -9.66 -7.52
N ARG A 120 13.78 -9.19 -6.28
CA ARG A 120 12.57 -9.38 -5.47
C ARG A 120 12.30 -8.17 -4.57
N VAL A 121 11.07 -8.06 -4.09
CA VAL A 121 10.67 -7.05 -3.10
C VAL A 121 10.10 -7.75 -1.86
N GLY A 122 10.35 -7.19 -0.69
CA GLY A 122 9.88 -7.70 0.59
C GLY A 122 8.99 -6.70 1.31
N PHE A 123 7.96 -7.19 1.99
CA PHE A 123 7.06 -6.37 2.81
C PHE A 123 7.01 -6.89 4.25
N ALA A 124 7.14 -5.99 5.22
CA ALA A 124 6.94 -6.26 6.65
C ALA A 124 6.08 -5.14 7.25
N ARG A 125 5.33 -5.38 8.33
CA ARG A 125 4.52 -4.32 8.96
C ARG A 125 5.45 -3.25 9.51
N ALA A 126 5.19 -1.99 9.19
CA ALA A 126 5.98 -0.88 9.72
C ALA A 126 5.67 -0.66 11.21
N ILE A 127 6.69 -0.25 11.96
CA ILE A 127 6.59 0.19 13.36
C ILE A 127 6.80 1.71 13.37
N HIS A 128 5.94 2.42 14.08
CA HIS A 128 5.89 3.88 14.14
C HIS A 128 6.08 4.39 15.57
#